data_AF-A0A7D7ZQ62-F1
#
_entry.id   AF-A0A7D7ZQ62-F1
#
_cell.length_a   1.000
_cell.length_b   1.000
_cell.length_c   1.000
_cell.angle_alpha   90.00
_cell.angle_beta   90.00
_cell.angle_gamma   90.00
#
_symmetry.space_group_name_H-M   'P 1'
#
loop_
_entity.id
_entity.type
_entity.pdbx_description
1 polymer ?
#
loop_
_entity_poly.entity_id
_entity_poly.type
_entity_poly.pdbx_seq_one_letter_code
_entity_poly.pdbx_strand_id
1 'polypeptide(L)'
;METHLKVAGTLLVILALIHFIFPKYFKWEKEFNSLSLINKQMTYVHTFFIAFIVFLMGLLCLTSSKDIIGTALGNRIALGLGVFWLLRLGIQFFGYSSELWRGKTFETLILVHDKKYN
;
A
#
# COMPACT_ATOMS: atom_id res chain seq x y z
N MET A 1 -6.43 -22.14 -2.92
CA MET A 1 -7.02 -20.86 -2.46
C MET A 1 -6.42 -20.37 -1.15
N GLU A 2 -6.34 -21.19 -0.09
CA GLU A 2 -5.76 -20.77 1.20
C GLU A 2 -4.33 -20.23 1.07
N THR A 3 -3.47 -20.92 0.30
CA THR A 3 -2.10 -20.48 0.01
C THR A 3 -2.05 -19.11 -0.68
N HIS A 4 -2.98 -18.82 -1.61
CA HIS A 4 -3.01 -17.52 -2.29
C HIS A 4 -3.36 -16.39 -1.33
N LEU A 5 -4.30 -16.60 -0.40
CA LEU A 5 -4.60 -15.62 0.64
C LEU A 5 -3.41 -15.42 1.58
N LYS A 6 -2.68 -16.47 1.95
CA LYS A 6 -1.48 -16.32 2.77
C LYS A 6 -0.39 -15.54 2.04
N VAL A 7 -0.13 -15.84 0.76
CA VAL A 7 0.82 -15.08 -0.07
C VAL A 7 0.39 -13.62 -0.17
N ALA A 8 -0.88 -13.35 -0.50
CA ALA A 8 -1.41 -12.00 -0.55
C ALA A 8 -1.27 -11.29 0.81
N GLY A 9 -1.61 -11.95 1.91
CA GLY A 9 -1.46 -11.42 3.26
C GLY A 9 -0.02 -11.06 3.62
N THR A 10 0.95 -11.92 3.27
CA THR A 10 2.38 -11.63 3.44
C THR A 10 2.80 -10.40 2.62
N LEU A 11 2.38 -10.31 1.35
CA LEU A 11 2.66 -9.15 0.51
C LEU A 11 2.07 -7.86 1.08
N LEU A 12 0.85 -7.92 1.63
CA LEU A 12 0.21 -6.79 2.29
C LEU A 12 0.97 -6.34 3.54
N VAL A 13 1.44 -7.28 4.36
CA VAL A 13 2.28 -6.95 5.53
C VAL A 13 3.57 -6.26 5.09
N ILE A 14 4.26 -6.80 4.08
CA ILE A 14 5.48 -6.19 3.53
C ILE A 14 5.17 -4.78 2.99
N LEU A 15 4.08 -4.63 2.23
CA LEU A 15 3.65 -3.35 1.69
C LEU A 15 3.37 -2.32 2.79
N ALA A 16 2.71 -2.73 3.87
CA ALA A 16 2.48 -1.87 5.03
C ALA A 16 3.79 -1.40 5.67
N LEU A 17 4.77 -2.31 5.81
CA LEU A 17 6.08 -1.96 6.38
C LEU A 17 6.85 -0.95 5.50
N ILE A 18 6.72 -1.03 4.18
CA ILE A 18 7.35 -0.09 3.25
C ILE A 18 6.86 1.36 3.48
N HIS A 19 5.61 1.57 3.92
CA HIS A 19 5.06 2.92 4.14
C HIS A 19 5.80 3.68 5.26
N PHE A 20 6.41 2.99 6.23
CA PHE A 20 7.22 3.65 7.27
C PHE A 20 8.51 4.28 6.70
N ILE A 21 8.96 3.82 5.52
CA ILE A 21 10.16 4.32 4.86
C ILE A 21 9.86 5.60 4.06
N PHE A 22 8.59 5.83 3.68
CA PHE A 22 8.18 6.93 2.80
C PHE A 22 8.63 8.32 3.26
N PRO A 23 8.45 8.72 4.54
CA PRO A 23 8.85 10.07 4.96
C PRO A 23 10.34 10.36 4.74
N LYS A 24 11.16 9.33 4.96
CA LYS A 24 12.61 9.41 4.75
C LYS A 24 12.97 9.34 3.27
N TYR A 25 12.39 8.39 2.54
CA TYR A 25 12.69 8.15 1.13
C TYR A 25 12.34 9.36 0.24
N PHE A 26 11.15 9.92 0.44
CA PHE A 26 10.68 11.08 -0.31
C PHE A 26 11.13 12.42 0.28
N LYS A 27 12.08 12.42 1.24
CA LYS A 27 12.63 13.63 1.86
C LYS A 27 11.54 14.61 2.32
N TRP A 28 10.47 14.12 2.95
CA TRP A 28 9.27 14.90 3.29
C TRP A 28 9.56 16.16 4.10
N GLU A 29 10.59 16.14 4.94
CA GLU A 29 11.05 17.33 5.66
C GLU A 29 11.36 18.49 4.70
N LYS A 30 12.03 18.22 3.58
CA LYS A 30 12.35 19.22 2.55
C LYS A 30 11.15 19.51 1.66
N GLU A 31 10.49 18.48 1.15
CA GLU A 31 9.40 18.61 0.19
C GLU A 31 8.17 19.31 0.79
N PHE A 32 7.93 19.13 2.10
CA PHE A 32 6.78 19.73 2.75
C PHE A 32 7.04 21.15 3.25
N ASN A 33 8.22 21.75 3.02
CA ASN A 33 8.52 23.10 3.49
C ASN A 33 7.54 24.16 2.97
N SER A 34 7.02 23.98 1.76
CA SER A 34 6.03 24.87 1.14
C SER A 34 4.59 24.62 1.62
N LEU A 35 4.33 23.55 2.37
CA LEU A 35 2.98 23.20 2.85
C LEU A 35 2.65 23.87 4.19
N SER A 36 1.36 24.16 4.41
CA SER A 36 0.85 24.55 5.72
C SER A 36 1.05 23.45 6.76
N LEU A 37 1.19 23.81 8.04
CA LEU A 37 1.42 22.85 9.13
C LEU A 37 0.38 21.72 9.15
N ILE A 38 -0.90 22.08 8.98
CA ILE A 38 -2.00 21.09 8.97
C ILE A 38 -1.85 20.09 7.83
N ASN A 39 -1.44 20.53 6.64
CA ASN A 39 -1.24 19.64 5.49
C ASN A 39 -0.04 18.69 5.71
N LYS A 40 1.05 19.18 6.35
CA LYS A 40 2.18 18.31 6.73
C LYS A 40 1.69 17.21 7.67
N GLN A 41 1.09 17.60 8.79
CA GLN A 41 0.64 16.67 9.83
C GLN A 41 -0.41 15.68 9.30
N MET A 42 -1.37 16.16 8.50
CA MET A 42 -2.37 15.33 7.85
C MET A 42 -1.73 14.25 6.98
N THR A 43 -0.69 14.59 6.21
CA THR A 43 0.00 13.62 5.34
C THR A 43 0.72 12.53 6.15
N TYR A 44 1.38 12.89 7.26
CA TYR A 44 1.98 11.90 8.18
C TYR A 44 0.94 10.98 8.81
N VAL A 45 -0.12 11.56 9.39
CA VAL A 45 -1.18 10.80 10.05
C VAL A 45 -1.91 9.88 9.06
N HIS A 46 -2.24 10.40 7.88
CA HIS A 46 -2.93 9.61 6.86
C HIS A 46 -2.08 8.44 6.37
N THR A 47 -0.78 8.66 6.14
CA THR A 47 0.13 7.59 5.71
C THR A 47 0.31 6.52 6.78
N PHE A 48 0.36 6.90 8.06
CA PHE A 48 0.33 5.95 9.17
C PHE A 48 -0.93 5.09 9.16
N PHE A 49 -2.11 5.70 9.02
CA PHE A 49 -3.37 4.95 8.97
C PHE A 49 -3.50 4.06 7.73
N ILE A 50 -2.96 4.47 6.58
CA ILE A 50 -2.84 3.60 5.40
C ILE A 50 -1.96 2.40 5.72
N ALA A 51 -0.77 2.60 6.29
CA ALA A 51 0.12 1.50 6.66
C ALA A 51 -0.57 0.55 7.64
N PHE A 52 -1.23 1.09 8.64
CA PHE A 52 -1.93 0.33 9.67
C PHE A 52 -3.09 -0.51 9.10
N ILE A 53 -3.95 0.08 8.26
CA ILE A 53 -5.08 -0.67 7.71
C ILE A 53 -4.62 -1.75 6.72
N VAL A 54 -3.60 -1.47 5.91
CA VAL A 54 -2.99 -2.47 4.99
C VAL A 54 -2.37 -3.62 5.79
N PHE A 55 -1.70 -3.32 6.91
CA PHE A 55 -1.17 -4.33 7.82
C PHE A 55 -2.27 -5.20 8.41
N LEU A 56 -3.36 -4.59 8.91
CA LEU A 56 -4.51 -5.34 9.46
C LEU A 56 -5.18 -6.22 8.42
N MET A 57 -5.34 -5.74 7.18
CA MET A 57 -5.85 -6.55 6.06
C MET A 57 -4.92 -7.74 5.78
N GLY A 58 -3.60 -7.53 5.82
CA GLY A 58 -2.60 -8.57 5.66
C GLY A 58 -2.67 -9.63 6.77
N LEU A 59 -2.76 -9.19 8.03
CA LEU A 59 -2.95 -10.08 9.18
C LEU A 59 -4.23 -10.89 9.05
N LEU A 60 -5.35 -10.28 8.68
CA LEU A 60 -6.64 -10.96 8.49
C LEU A 60 -6.51 -12.10 7.45
N CYS A 61 -5.83 -11.84 6.33
CA CYS A 61 -5.56 -12.86 5.32
C CYS A 61 -4.66 -14.01 5.84
N LEU A 62 -3.71 -13.72 6.73
CA LEU A 62 -2.80 -14.74 7.28
C LEU A 62 -3.45 -15.59 8.38
N THR A 63 -4.14 -14.95 9.32
CA THR A 63 -4.69 -15.61 10.52
C THR A 63 -6.05 -16.26 10.27
N SER A 64 -6.86 -15.70 9.37
CA SER A 64 -8.24 -16.14 9.13
C SER A 64 -8.49 -16.68 7.71
N SER A 65 -7.43 -17.04 6.98
CA SER A 65 -7.53 -17.56 5.59
C SER A 65 -8.55 -18.69 5.41
N LYS A 66 -8.65 -19.62 6.37
CA LYS A 66 -9.61 -20.73 6.32
C LYS A 66 -11.06 -20.24 6.39
N ASP A 67 -11.36 -19.33 7.32
CA ASP A 67 -12.70 -18.78 7.49
C ASP A 67 -13.09 -17.85 6.33
N ILE A 68 -12.12 -17.14 5.76
CA ILE A 68 -12.32 -16.29 4.59
C ILE A 68 -12.82 -17.11 3.40
N ILE A 69 -12.29 -18.30 3.19
CA ILE A 69 -12.67 -19.17 2.06
C ILE A 69 -13.91 -20.01 2.40
N GLY A 70 -13.99 -20.50 3.62
CA GLY A 70 -14.99 -21.48 4.05
C GLY A 70 -16.37 -20.89 4.39
N THR A 71 -16.50 -19.57 4.53
CA THR A 71 -17.75 -18.95 4.98
C THR A 71 -18.31 -17.94 3.99
N ALA A 72 -19.64 -17.78 3.98
CA ALA A 72 -20.29 -16.76 3.15
C ALA A 72 -19.86 -15.33 3.53
N LEU A 73 -19.66 -15.07 4.83
CA LEU A 73 -19.15 -13.79 5.32
C LEU A 73 -17.71 -13.56 4.85
N GLY A 74 -16.86 -14.58 4.98
CA GLY A 74 -15.47 -14.56 4.53
C GLY A 74 -15.35 -14.23 3.03
N ASN A 75 -16.18 -14.86 2.20
CA ASN A 75 -16.20 -14.58 0.77
C ASN A 75 -16.64 -13.14 0.44
N ARG A 76 -17.58 -12.57 1.20
CA ARG A 76 -17.96 -11.15 1.07
C ARG A 76 -16.83 -10.21 1.47
N ILE A 77 -16.10 -10.54 2.55
CA ILE A 77 -14.90 -9.80 2.96
C ILE A 77 -13.84 -9.87 1.86
N ALA A 78 -13.55 -11.06 1.33
CA ALA A 78 -12.58 -11.24 0.24
C ALA A 78 -12.97 -10.44 -1.00
N LEU A 79 -14.25 -10.42 -1.38
CA LEU A 79 -14.75 -9.60 -2.47
C LEU A 79 -14.54 -8.11 -2.20
N GLY A 80 -14.88 -7.63 -1.01
CA GLY A 80 -14.67 -6.23 -0.62
C GLY A 80 -13.20 -5.81 -0.66
N LEU A 81 -12.30 -6.67 -0.16
CA LEU A 81 -10.86 -6.47 -0.27
C LEU A 81 -10.41 -6.44 -1.73
N GLY A 82 -10.91 -7.37 -2.56
CA GLY A 82 -10.62 -7.41 -4.00
C GLY A 82 -11.02 -6.13 -4.71
N VAL A 83 -12.24 -5.64 -4.47
CA VAL A 83 -12.73 -4.37 -5.03
C VAL A 83 -11.86 -3.19 -4.56
N PHE A 84 -11.53 -3.12 -3.27
CA PHE A 84 -10.65 -2.08 -2.74
C PHE A 84 -9.30 -2.06 -3.47
N TRP A 85 -8.66 -3.22 -3.64
CA TRP A 85 -7.35 -3.30 -4.31
C TRP A 85 -7.43 -3.03 -5.81
N LEU A 86 -8.51 -3.44 -6.49
CA LEU A 86 -8.74 -3.10 -7.89
C LEU A 86 -8.92 -1.59 -8.09
N LEU A 87 -9.73 -0.95 -7.24
CA LEU A 87 -9.89 0.50 -7.27
C LEU A 87 -8.57 1.21 -6.96
N ARG A 88 -7.82 0.72 -5.97
CA ARG A 88 -6.50 1.26 -5.61
C ARG A 88 -5.54 1.18 -6.79
N LEU A 89 -5.50 0.05 -7.49
CA LEU A 89 -4.68 -0.16 -8.67
C LEU A 89 -5.14 0.75 -9.83
N GLY A 90 -6.45 0.88 -10.05
CA GLY A 90 -7.00 1.78 -11.06
C GLY A 90 -6.60 3.24 -10.81
N ILE A 91 -6.76 3.73 -9.59
CA ILE A 91 -6.35 5.10 -9.22
C ILE A 91 -4.83 5.27 -9.36
N GLN A 92 -4.03 4.22 -9.10
CA GLN A 92 -2.58 4.28 -9.27
C GLN A 92 -2.19 4.60 -10.72
N PHE A 93 -2.86 3.97 -11.70
CA PHE A 93 -2.53 4.16 -13.12
C PHE A 93 -3.23 5.35 -13.78
N PHE A 94 -4.48 5.61 -13.40
CA PHE A 94 -5.32 6.62 -14.06
C PHE A 94 -5.48 7.92 -13.26
N GLY A 95 -5.26 7.88 -11.94
CA GLY A 95 -5.37 9.04 -11.06
C GLY A 95 -4.07 9.84 -10.93
N TYR A 96 -2.92 9.15 -10.86
CA TYR A 96 -1.61 9.82 -10.85
C TYR A 96 -1.12 10.11 -12.26
N SER A 97 -0.46 11.26 -12.45
CA SER A 97 0.18 11.59 -13.73
C SER A 97 1.15 10.49 -14.14
N SER A 98 1.06 10.07 -15.41
CA SER A 98 1.98 9.07 -15.96
C SER A 98 3.44 9.52 -15.91
N GLU A 99 3.70 10.83 -15.83
CA GLU A 99 5.05 11.40 -15.69
C GLU A 99 5.76 11.02 -14.37
N LEU A 100 5.00 10.56 -13.36
CA LEU A 100 5.58 10.11 -12.09
C LEU A 100 6.28 8.76 -12.20
N TRP A 101 5.97 7.95 -13.21
CA TRP A 101 6.50 6.59 -13.37
C TRP A 101 7.03 6.27 -14.77
N ARG A 102 6.49 6.87 -15.82
CA ARG A 102 6.85 6.59 -17.21
C ARG A 102 8.23 7.18 -17.55
N GLY A 103 9.17 6.31 -17.95
CA GLY A 103 10.54 6.67 -18.34
C GLY A 103 11.55 6.68 -17.19
N LYS A 104 11.11 6.48 -15.94
CA LYS A 104 12.00 6.26 -14.80
C LYS A 104 12.02 4.77 -14.49
N THR A 105 13.06 4.10 -14.97
CA THR A 105 13.24 2.65 -14.85
C THR A 105 13.14 2.20 -13.40
N PHE A 106 13.58 3.03 -12.48
CA PHE A 106 13.63 2.78 -11.05
C PHE A 106 12.25 2.78 -10.36
N GLU A 107 11.42 3.79 -10.62
CA GLU A 107 10.05 3.92 -10.12
C GLU A 107 9.11 2.94 -10.81
N THR A 108 9.49 2.47 -12.00
CA THR A 108 8.87 1.33 -12.69
C THR A 108 9.32 -0.01 -12.08
N LEU A 109 10.56 -0.09 -11.58
CA LEU A 109 11.20 -1.28 -11.01
C LEU A 109 11.02 -1.46 -9.50
N ILE A 110 10.44 -0.55 -8.71
CA ILE A 110 10.18 -0.78 -7.26
C ILE A 110 9.15 -1.90 -6.98
N LEU A 111 8.67 -2.58 -8.02
CA LEU A 111 8.22 -3.98 -7.94
C LEU A 111 9.33 -4.99 -7.57
N VAL A 112 10.63 -4.66 -7.67
CA VAL A 112 11.85 -5.42 -7.32
C VAL A 112 13.06 -4.45 -7.16
N HIS A 113 13.38 -4.07 -5.93
CA HIS A 113 14.74 -3.76 -5.40
C HIS A 113 15.70 -2.77 -6.15
N ASP A 114 16.03 -1.69 -5.44
CA ASP A 114 17.39 -1.13 -5.16
C ASP A 114 17.78 0.23 -5.70
N LYS A 115 18.23 1.09 -4.75
CA LYS A 115 19.21 2.21 -4.77
C LYS A 115 19.09 3.51 -5.60
N LYS A 116 18.79 4.58 -4.83
CA LYS A 116 19.70 5.72 -4.56
C LYS A 116 20.05 6.61 -5.76
N TYR A 117 19.52 7.83 -5.79
CA TYR A 117 20.28 9.00 -6.29
C TYR A 117 19.96 10.30 -5.53
N ASN A 118 21.05 10.93 -5.11
CA ASN A 118 21.32 12.35 -4.85
C ASN A 118 20.15 13.27 -4.47
#